data_AF-A0A1Q9YIC5-F1
#
_entry.id   AF-A0A1Q9YIC5-F1
#
_cell.length_a   1.000
_cell.length_b   1.000
_cell.length_c   1.000
_cell.angle_alpha   90.00
_cell.angle_beta   90.00
_cell.angle_gamma   90.00
#
_symmetry.space_group_name_H-M   'P 1'
#
loop_
_entity.id
_entity.type
_entity.pdbx_description
1 polymer ?
#
loop_
_entity_poly.entity_id
_entity_poly.type
_entity_poly.pdbx_seq_one_letter_code
_entity_poly.pdbx_strand_id
1 'polypeptide(L)'
;MSQVEATLIWAAGICAAIATIWGLVNKISAALKKPVNDLAELVDSLSKRMDDLENTARKNAQRLGDGDHSFEIQAQMNKHMLHSMSLLLKHCADGNHSGQLQKQAEILDDFIASKAGEL
;
A
#
# COMPACT_ATOMS: atom_id res chain seq x y z
N MET A 1 21.43 62.20 47.15
CA MET A 1 21.49 60.83 46.61
C MET A 1 22.91 60.61 46.12
N SER A 2 23.61 59.62 46.66
CA SER A 2 25.01 59.37 46.28
C SER A 2 25.06 58.73 44.89
N GLN A 3 26.12 58.96 44.11
CA GLN A 3 26.30 58.33 42.78
C GLN A 3 26.22 56.80 42.83
N VAL A 4 26.53 56.23 43.99
CA VAL A 4 26.46 54.79 44.27
C VAL A 4 25.01 54.31 44.32
N GLU A 5 24.10 55.06 44.94
CA GLU A 5 22.67 54.71 44.97
C GLU A 5 22.04 54.76 43.56
N ALA A 6 22.43 55.75 42.76
CA ALA A 6 21.93 55.91 41.40
C ALA A 6 22.40 54.78 40.46
N THR A 7 23.67 54.35 40.58
CA THR A 7 24.19 53.22 39.80
C THR A 7 23.59 51.88 40.24
N LEU A 8 23.30 51.70 41.52
CA LEU A 8 22.65 50.49 42.04
C LEU A 8 21.21 50.34 41.54
N ILE A 9 20.45 51.44 41.49
CA ILE A 9 19.08 51.45 40.92
C ILE A 9 19.11 51.12 39.42
N TRP A 10 20.08 51.66 38.68
CA TRP A 10 20.26 51.36 37.26
C TRP A 10 20.61 49.89 37.02
N ALA A 11 21.55 49.33 37.80
CA ALA A 11 21.93 47.93 37.71
C ALA A 11 20.76 46.99 38.09
N ALA A 12 19.99 47.34 39.12
CA ALA A 12 18.79 46.60 39.51
C ALA A 12 17.71 46.63 38.41
N GLY A 13 17.53 47.78 37.75
CA GLY A 13 16.61 47.93 36.61
C GLY A 13 16.99 47.05 35.42
N ILE A 14 18.28 46.98 35.09
CA ILE A 14 18.80 46.09 34.02
C ILE A 14 18.58 44.62 34.39
N CYS A 15 18.89 44.22 35.62
CA CYS A 15 18.67 42.84 36.06
C CYS A 15 17.19 42.44 36.03
N ALA A 16 16.28 43.34 36.44
CA ALA A 16 14.84 43.10 36.36
C ALA A 16 14.36 43.00 34.89
N ALA A 17 14.89 43.85 34.00
CA ALA A 17 14.58 43.76 32.58
C ALA A 17 15.05 42.43 31.96
N ILE A 18 16.26 41.97 32.30
CA ILE A 18 16.77 40.68 31.82
C ILE A 18 15.92 39.52 32.34
N ALA A 19 15.53 39.54 33.62
CA ALA A 19 14.68 38.50 34.20
C ALA A 19 13.31 38.41 33.54
N THR A 20 12.70 39.55 33.18
CA THR A 20 11.40 39.58 32.49
C THR A 20 11.50 39.10 31.05
N ILE A 21 12.56 39.49 30.32
CA ILE A 21 12.86 38.99 28.96
C ILE A 21 13.06 37.47 28.97
N TRP A 22 13.84 36.95 29.93
CA TRP A 22 14.06 35.51 30.07
C TRP A 22 12.77 34.74 30.36
N GLY A 23 11.89 35.29 31.21
CA GLY A 23 10.57 34.73 31.47
C GLY A 23 9.68 34.65 30.22
N LEU A 24 9.75 35.67 29.35
CA LEU A 24 9.04 35.68 28.07
C LEU A 24 9.59 34.64 27.09
N VAL A 25 10.92 34.52 26.97
CA VAL A 25 11.58 33.52 26.11
C VAL A 25 11.17 32.09 26.51
N ASN A 26 11.15 31.79 27.81
CA ASN A 26 10.72 30.48 28.29
C ASN A 26 9.25 30.18 27.99
N LYS A 27 8.36 31.18 28.09
CA LYS A 27 6.95 31.02 27.73
C LYS A 27 6.75 30.79 26.24
N ILE A 28 7.48 31.51 25.39
CA ILE A 28 7.43 31.33 23.93
C ILE A 28 7.98 29.96 23.55
N SER A 29 9.10 29.55 24.14
CA SER A 29 9.68 28.21 23.93
C SER A 29 8.72 27.10 24.34
N ALA A 30 8.07 27.22 25.51
CA ALA A 30 7.05 26.27 25.96
C ALA A 30 5.81 26.27 25.05
N ALA A 31 5.37 27.44 24.57
CA ALA A 31 4.24 27.57 23.67
C ALA A 31 4.51 26.97 22.28
N LEU A 32 5.76 26.97 21.82
CA LEU A 32 6.18 26.37 20.54
C LEU A 32 6.44 24.87 20.63
N LYS A 33 6.85 24.35 21.79
CA LYS A 33 7.10 22.91 21.97
C LYS A 33 5.88 22.03 21.70
N LYS A 34 4.72 22.44 22.21
CA LYS A 34 3.47 21.68 22.04
C LYS A 34 3.04 21.55 20.56
N PRO A 35 2.88 22.62 19.78
CA PRO A 35 2.50 22.49 18.37
C PRO A 35 3.56 21.79 17.52
N VAL A 36 4.86 21.91 17.87
CA VAL A 36 5.93 21.17 17.18
C VAL A 36 5.82 19.66 17.46
N ASN A 37 5.56 19.28 18.71
CA ASN A 37 5.37 17.87 19.06
C ASN A 37 4.09 17.31 18.43
N ASP A 38 2.98 18.05 18.49
CA ASP A 38 1.71 17.65 17.88
C ASP A 38 1.87 17.47 16.35
N LEU A 39 2.66 18.35 15.70
CA LEU A 39 2.97 18.23 14.27
C LEU A 39 3.87 17.01 13.98
N ALA A 40 4.87 16.75 14.83
CA ALA A 40 5.73 15.58 14.69
C ALA A 40 4.94 14.26 14.84
N GLU A 41 4.03 14.19 15.81
CA GLU A 41 3.13 13.04 15.98
C GLU A 41 2.19 12.87 14.78
N LEU A 42 1.67 13.97 14.24
CA LEU A 42 0.81 13.92 13.05
C LEU A 42 1.57 13.45 11.82
N VAL A 43 2.81 13.91 11.62
CA VAL A 43 3.69 13.46 10.52
C VAL A 43 4.02 11.97 10.67
N ASP A 44 4.36 11.51 11.88
CA ASP A 44 4.62 10.08 12.13
C ASP A 44 3.37 9.22 11.88
N SER A 45 2.20 9.68 12.32
CA SER A 45 0.93 9.01 12.05
C SER A 45 0.62 8.95 10.56
N LEU A 46 0.87 10.04 9.83
CA LEU A 46 0.65 10.10 8.38
C LEU A 46 1.61 9.18 7.63
N SER A 47 2.87 9.11 8.07
CA SER A 47 3.88 8.21 7.50
C SER A 47 3.47 6.75 7.65
N LYS A 48 3.04 6.33 8.85
CA LYS A 48 2.54 4.97 9.09
C LYS A 48 1.33 4.63 8.21
N ARG A 49 0.40 5.58 8.05
CA ARG A 49 -0.77 5.39 7.18
C ARG A 49 -0.38 5.29 5.71
N MET A 50 0.64 6.02 5.27
CA MET A 50 1.19 5.88 3.92
C MET A 50 1.81 4.50 3.71
N ASP A 51 2.59 4.01 4.66
CA ASP A 51 3.20 2.67 4.59
C ASP A 51 2.12 1.57 4.53
N ASP A 52 1.08 1.68 5.35
CA ASP A 52 -0.06 0.77 5.34
C ASP A 52 -0.82 0.81 4.00
N LEU A 53 -0.99 2.00 3.43
CA LEU A 53 -1.66 2.18 2.14
C LEU A 53 -0.81 1.59 1.01
N GLU A 54 0.51 1.79 1.00
CA GLU A 54 1.41 1.21 0.02
C GLU A 54 1.38 -0.32 0.10
N ASN A 55 1.46 -0.88 1.31
CA ASN A 55 1.36 -2.33 1.52
C ASN A 55 0.03 -2.90 1.03
N THR A 56 -1.06 -2.18 1.26
CA THR A 56 -2.40 -2.58 0.80
C THR A 56 -2.51 -2.51 -0.72
N ALA A 57 -1.99 -1.45 -1.34
CA ALA A 57 -1.97 -1.29 -2.79
C ALA A 57 -1.14 -2.39 -3.46
N ARG A 58 0.05 -2.72 -2.92
CA ARG A 58 0.88 -3.83 -3.40
C ARG A 58 0.16 -5.18 -3.32
N LYS A 59 -0.49 -5.48 -2.18
CA LYS A 59 -1.28 -6.71 -2.02
C LYS A 59 -2.44 -6.77 -3.00
N ASN A 60 -3.16 -5.67 -3.21
CA ASN A 60 -4.26 -5.62 -4.17
C ASN A 60 -3.77 -5.78 -5.61
N ALA A 61 -2.64 -5.17 -5.97
CA ALA A 61 -2.03 -5.33 -7.29
C ALA A 61 -1.61 -6.79 -7.53
N GLN A 62 -1.02 -7.46 -6.53
CA GLN A 62 -0.71 -8.89 -6.62
C GLN A 62 -1.97 -9.73 -6.82
N ARG A 63 -3.01 -9.51 -6.01
CA ARG A 63 -4.28 -10.24 -6.14
C ARG A 63 -4.97 -10.02 -7.48
N LEU A 64 -4.84 -8.83 -8.05
CA LEU A 64 -5.34 -8.54 -9.40
C LEU A 64 -4.51 -9.29 -10.45
N GLY A 65 -3.18 -9.30 -10.34
CA GLY A 65 -2.32 -10.06 -11.24
C GLY A 65 -2.59 -11.58 -11.18
N ASP A 66 -2.73 -12.12 -9.98
CA ASP A 66 -3.09 -13.53 -9.76
C ASP A 66 -4.49 -13.84 -10.31
N GLY A 67 -5.43 -12.90 -10.15
CA GLY A 67 -6.77 -12.98 -10.70
C GLY A 67 -6.78 -13.00 -12.24
N ASP A 68 -6.05 -12.09 -12.87
CA ASP A 68 -5.90 -12.03 -14.34
C ASP A 68 -5.28 -13.32 -14.89
N HIS A 69 -4.27 -13.87 -14.21
CA HIS A 69 -3.67 -15.17 -14.56
C HIS A 69 -4.68 -16.32 -14.48
N SER A 70 -5.47 -16.38 -13.41
CA SER A 70 -6.53 -17.38 -13.24
C SER A 70 -7.60 -17.26 -14.33
N PHE A 71 -8.02 -16.03 -14.67
CA PHE A 71 -8.95 -15.79 -15.77
C PHE A 71 -8.39 -16.23 -17.11
N GLU A 72 -7.10 -16.02 -17.37
CA GLU A 72 -6.46 -16.48 -18.60
C GLU A 72 -6.46 -18.01 -18.71
N ILE A 73 -6.09 -18.72 -17.63
CA ILE A 73 -6.15 -20.18 -17.58
C ILE A 73 -7.59 -20.66 -17.84
N GLN A 74 -8.58 -20.04 -17.20
CA GLN A 74 -9.98 -20.40 -17.39
C GLN A 74 -10.47 -20.14 -18.82
N ALA A 75 -10.07 -19.05 -19.45
CA ALA A 75 -10.40 -18.73 -20.83
C ALA A 75 -9.82 -19.77 -21.81
N GLN A 76 -8.57 -20.21 -21.59
CA GLN A 76 -7.95 -21.27 -22.38
C GLN A 76 -8.65 -22.62 -22.18
N MET A 77 -8.96 -22.99 -20.94
CA MET A 77 -9.72 -24.21 -20.62
C MET A 77 -11.08 -24.23 -21.34
N ASN A 78 -11.83 -23.13 -21.26
CA ASN A 78 -13.12 -22.98 -21.93
C ASN A 78 -12.99 -23.15 -23.45
N LYS A 79 -11.94 -22.61 -24.06
CA LYS A 79 -11.67 -22.79 -25.50
C LYS A 79 -11.45 -24.27 -25.85
N HIS A 80 -10.66 -25.00 -25.06
CA HIS A 80 -10.43 -26.43 -25.29
C HIS A 80 -11.72 -27.24 -25.12
N MET A 81 -12.51 -26.97 -24.08
CA MET A 81 -13.81 -27.63 -23.85
C MET A 81 -14.79 -27.38 -24.98
N LEU A 82 -14.95 -26.13 -25.44
CA LEU A 82 -15.84 -25.81 -26.56
C LEU A 82 -15.40 -26.50 -27.85
N HIS A 83 -14.09 -26.60 -28.08
CA HIS A 83 -13.57 -27.34 -29.23
C HIS A 83 -13.86 -28.85 -29.12
N SER A 84 -13.69 -29.45 -27.94
CA SER A 84 -14.05 -30.86 -27.67
C SER A 84 -15.55 -31.11 -27.90
N MET A 85 -16.41 -30.21 -27.42
CA MET A 85 -17.86 -30.28 -27.65
C MET A 85 -18.20 -30.19 -29.14
N SER A 86 -17.53 -29.31 -29.89
CA SER A 86 -17.71 -29.22 -31.33
C SER A 86 -17.30 -30.52 -32.04
N LEU A 87 -16.19 -31.14 -31.64
CA LEU A 87 -15.73 -32.42 -32.18
C LEU A 87 -16.68 -33.56 -31.82
N LEU A 88 -17.26 -33.57 -30.61
CA LEU A 88 -18.27 -34.56 -30.21
C LEU A 88 -19.51 -34.44 -31.09
N LEU A 89 -20.00 -33.23 -31.33
CA LEU A 89 -21.14 -32.99 -32.21
C LEU A 89 -20.86 -33.44 -33.65
N LYS A 90 -19.66 -33.17 -34.18
CA LYS A 90 -19.25 -33.65 -35.51
C LYS A 90 -19.17 -35.17 -35.56
N HIS A 91 -18.59 -35.79 -34.54
CA HIS A 91 -18.54 -37.24 -34.41
C HIS A 91 -19.95 -37.86 -34.36
N CYS A 92 -20.88 -37.26 -33.62
CA CYS A 92 -22.27 -37.71 -33.61
C CYS A 92 -22.97 -37.54 -34.96
N ALA A 93 -22.55 -36.57 -35.78
CA ALA A 93 -23.16 -36.29 -37.08
C ALA A 93 -22.68 -37.22 -38.20
N ASP A 94 -21.39 -37.58 -38.23
CA ASP A 94 -20.80 -38.35 -39.34
C ASP A 94 -20.02 -39.61 -38.93
N GLY A 95 -19.88 -39.87 -37.62
CA GLY A 95 -19.23 -41.05 -37.06
C GLY A 95 -17.70 -41.12 -37.21
N ASN A 96 -17.05 -40.15 -37.84
CA ASN A 96 -15.67 -40.31 -38.33
C ASN A 96 -14.61 -39.46 -37.60
N HIS A 97 -14.99 -38.84 -36.48
CA HIS A 97 -14.12 -37.91 -35.74
C HIS A 97 -13.41 -38.50 -34.50
N SER A 98 -13.40 -39.84 -34.32
CA SER A 98 -12.83 -40.49 -33.12
C SER A 98 -11.34 -40.15 -32.89
N GLY A 99 -10.55 -40.05 -33.96
CA GLY A 99 -9.14 -39.70 -33.87
C GLY A 99 -8.90 -38.25 -33.46
N GLN A 100 -9.76 -37.31 -33.86
CA GLN A 100 -9.66 -35.91 -33.41
C GLN A 100 -10.16 -35.75 -31.97
N LEU A 101 -11.18 -36.53 -31.58
CA LEU A 101 -11.65 -36.58 -30.19
C LEU A 101 -10.57 -37.07 -29.24
N GLN A 102 -9.87 -38.15 -29.59
CA GLN A 102 -8.80 -38.69 -28.76
C GLN A 102 -7.65 -37.70 -28.62
N LYS A 103 -7.20 -37.08 -29.71
CA LYS A 103 -6.17 -36.02 -29.67
C LYS A 103 -6.60 -34.84 -28.81
N GLN A 104 -7.87 -34.44 -28.89
CA GLN A 104 -8.35 -33.31 -28.11
C GLN A 104 -8.51 -33.65 -26.62
N ALA A 105 -8.81 -34.91 -26.30
CA ALA A 105 -8.78 -35.39 -24.92
C ALA A 105 -7.34 -35.35 -24.35
N GLU A 106 -6.35 -35.82 -25.11
CA GLU A 106 -4.93 -35.75 -24.72
C GLU A 106 -4.48 -34.29 -24.48
N ILE A 107 -4.84 -33.37 -25.38
CA ILE A 107 -4.54 -31.94 -25.21
C ILE A 107 -5.20 -31.36 -23.94
N LEU A 108 -6.43 -31.79 -23.63
CA LEU A 108 -7.13 -31.33 -22.43
C LEU A 108 -6.49 -31.89 -21.15
N ASP A 109 -6.11 -33.17 -21.17
CA ASP A 109 -5.43 -33.83 -20.05
C ASP A 109 -4.04 -33.22 -19.81
N ASP A 110 -3.27 -32.97 -20.87
CA ASP A 110 -1.98 -32.28 -20.80
C ASP A 110 -2.14 -30.85 -20.28
N PHE A 111 -3.16 -30.14 -20.74
CA PHE A 111 -3.46 -28.79 -20.25
C PHE A 111 -3.79 -28.81 -18.75
N ILE A 112 -4.68 -29.69 -18.31
CA ILE A 112 -5.02 -29.86 -16.89
C ILE A 112 -3.78 -30.22 -16.08
N ALA A 113 -2.99 -31.20 -16.53
CA ALA A 113 -1.78 -31.62 -15.83
C ALA A 113 -0.76 -30.48 -15.71
N SER A 114 -0.62 -29.65 -16.75
CA SER A 114 0.30 -28.50 -16.76
C SER A 114 -0.19 -27.35 -15.86
N LYS A 115 -1.50 -27.19 -15.66
CA LYS A 115 -2.11 -26.08 -14.92
C LYS A 115 -2.66 -26.45 -13.54
N ALA A 116 -2.65 -27.73 -13.16
CA ALA A 116 -3.17 -28.22 -11.88
C ALA A 116 -2.48 -27.63 -10.64
N GLY A 117 -1.28 -27.05 -10.78
CA GLY A 117 -0.57 -26.34 -9.71
C GLY A 117 -0.61 -24.81 -9.82
N GLU A 118 -1.26 -24.26 -10.85
CA GLU A 118 -1.36 -22.82 -11.12
C GLU A 118 -2.75 -22.24 -10.79
N LEU A 119 -3.69 -23.09 -10.36
CA LEU A 119 -5.07 -22.74 -9.99
C LEU A 119 -5.25 -22.59 -8.47
#